data_AF-A0A0A3IYI0-F1
#
_entry.id   AF-A0A0A3IYI0-F1
#
_cell.length_a   1.000
_cell.length_b   1.000
_cell.length_c   1.000
_cell.angle_alpha   90.00
_cell.angle_beta   90.00
_cell.angle_gamma   90.00
#
_symmetry.space_group_name_H-M   'P 1'
#
loop_
_entity.id
_entity.type
_entity.pdbx_description
1 polymer ?
#
loop_
_entity_poly.entity_id
_entity_poly.type
_entity_poly.pdbx_seq_one_letter_code
_entity_poly.pdbx_strand_id
1 'polypeptide(L)'
;MSTCPPNIVDYMHEYLDGDISREHEQQLKMHLQNCYSCKEHMHELSDTIAFVKSAAHIQAPPHFESEVMKRLPKERNRVGVQRWFRRHPILVAVAVFFLFMSASVISSYPDDEFAVTNQPNLVVDGKTVIVPEGEIVKGDIVVKNGDILIKGEVDGNVTVINGEYMASTAVVTGEIEEIDETFEWLWYEIKSMGSNFMELFE
;
A
#
# COMPACT_ATOMS: atom_id res chain seq x y z
N MET A 1 13.01 56.48 -58.47
CA MET A 1 13.30 55.35 -57.56
C MET A 1 14.62 55.66 -56.88
N SER A 2 14.55 56.31 -55.72
CA SER A 2 15.74 56.61 -54.92
C SER A 2 16.09 55.34 -54.17
N THR A 3 17.06 54.58 -54.68
CA THR A 3 17.51 53.32 -54.09
C THR A 3 18.19 53.62 -52.75
N CYS A 4 17.60 53.17 -51.65
CA CYS A 4 18.29 53.17 -50.37
C CYS A 4 19.53 52.28 -50.47
N PRO A 5 20.65 52.65 -49.80
CA PRO A 5 21.83 51.80 -49.75
C PRO A 5 21.49 50.41 -49.19
N PRO A 6 22.02 49.32 -49.76
CA PRO A 6 21.65 47.96 -49.36
C PRO A 6 21.93 47.70 -47.87
N ASN A 7 23.06 48.18 -47.35
CA ASN A 7 23.42 48.06 -45.94
C ASN A 7 22.43 48.77 -44.99
N ILE A 8 21.81 49.87 -45.43
CA ILE A 8 20.80 50.57 -44.63
C ILE A 8 19.48 49.80 -44.62
N VAL A 9 19.13 49.17 -45.74
CA VAL A 9 17.95 48.30 -45.83
C VAL A 9 18.13 47.06 -44.95
N ASP A 10 19.31 46.45 -44.94
CA ASP A 10 19.62 45.33 -44.05
C ASP A 10 19.44 45.73 -42.58
N TYR A 11 19.94 46.91 -42.18
CA TYR A 11 19.75 47.42 -40.82
C TYR A 11 18.27 47.73 -40.49
N MET A 12 17.47 48.16 -41.47
CA MET A 12 16.02 48.32 -41.26
C MET A 12 15.36 46.99 -40.90
N HIS A 13 15.72 45.90 -41.59
CA HIS A 13 15.20 44.57 -41.30
C HIS A 13 15.67 44.05 -39.94
N GLU A 14 16.98 44.13 -39.64
CA GLU A 14 17.52 43.75 -38.32
C GLU A 14 16.82 44.51 -37.17
N TYR A 15 16.51 45.80 -37.39
CA TYR A 15 15.79 46.61 -36.42
C TYR A 15 14.35 46.15 -36.22
N LEU A 16 13.65 45.78 -37.30
CA LEU A 16 12.25 45.33 -37.27
C LEU A 16 12.10 43.91 -36.70
N ASP A 17 13.11 43.05 -36.91
CA ASP A 17 13.18 41.69 -36.37
C ASP A 17 13.64 41.67 -34.90
N GLY A 18 14.31 42.74 -34.44
CA GLY A 18 14.72 42.94 -33.05
C GLY A 18 16.09 42.34 -32.71
N ASP A 19 16.93 42.09 -33.72
CA ASP A 19 18.26 41.49 -33.59
C ASP A 19 19.42 42.42 -34.02
N ILE A 20 19.14 43.70 -34.26
CA ILE A 20 20.14 44.73 -34.61
C ILE A 20 21.21 44.96 -33.54
N SER A 21 22.45 45.15 -33.98
CA SER A 21 23.56 45.55 -33.11
C SER A 21 23.49 47.04 -32.73
N ARG A 22 24.08 47.42 -31.58
CA ARG A 22 24.11 48.83 -31.14
C ARG A 22 24.80 49.77 -32.13
N GLU A 23 25.83 49.27 -32.83
CA GLU A 23 26.56 50.04 -33.83
C GLU A 23 25.70 50.30 -35.07
N HIS A 24 25.05 49.24 -35.59
CA HIS A 24 24.14 49.34 -36.74
C HIS A 24 22.94 50.22 -36.43
N GLU A 25 22.38 50.13 -35.21
CA GLU A 25 21.24 50.96 -34.79
C GLU A 25 21.60 52.46 -34.80
N GLN A 26 22.79 52.82 -34.32
CA GLN A 26 23.25 54.21 -34.36
C GLN A 26 23.45 54.68 -35.81
N GLN A 27 24.08 53.86 -36.66
CA GLN A 27 24.28 54.17 -38.08
C GLN A 27 22.94 54.35 -38.81
N LEU A 28 21.97 53.47 -38.55
CA LEU A 28 20.62 53.56 -39.10
C LEU A 28 19.93 54.85 -38.65
N LYS A 29 19.92 55.16 -37.35
CA LYS A 29 19.31 56.40 -36.82
C LYS A 29 19.92 57.65 -37.43
N MET A 30 21.24 57.71 -37.54
CA MET A 30 21.94 58.83 -38.19
C MET A 30 21.56 58.95 -39.68
N HIS A 31 21.42 57.83 -40.38
CA HIS A 31 21.03 57.85 -41.79
C HIS A 31 19.58 58.33 -41.98
N LEU A 32 18.65 57.84 -41.16
CA LEU A 32 17.22 58.21 -41.24
C LEU A 32 16.95 59.69 -40.90
N GLN A 33 17.85 60.34 -40.14
CA GLN A 33 17.77 61.79 -39.88
C GLN A 33 18.13 62.63 -41.12
N ASN A 34 19.03 62.12 -41.97
CA ASN A 34 19.60 62.86 -43.09
C ASN A 34 18.95 62.49 -44.44
N CYS A 35 18.39 61.30 -44.57
CA CYS A 35 17.82 60.79 -45.82
C CYS A 35 16.29 60.63 -45.73
N TYR A 36 15.55 61.55 -46.38
CA TYR A 36 14.08 61.53 -46.38
C TYR A 36 13.50 60.26 -47.02
N SER A 37 14.05 59.79 -48.15
CA SER A 37 13.52 58.62 -48.85
C SER A 37 13.65 57.32 -48.04
N CYS A 38 14.75 57.15 -47.31
CA CYS A 38 14.94 55.97 -46.45
C CYS A 38 14.11 56.06 -45.18
N LYS A 39 13.82 57.27 -44.68
CA LYS A 39 12.85 57.48 -43.62
C LYS A 39 11.43 57.10 -44.05
N GLU A 40 11.01 57.51 -45.25
CA GLU A 40 9.71 57.15 -45.83
C GLU A 40 9.58 55.63 -45.99
N HIS A 41 10.59 54.96 -46.55
CA HIS A 41 10.63 53.50 -46.69
C HIS A 41 10.51 52.78 -45.33
N MET A 42 11.21 53.25 -44.29
CA MET A 42 11.10 52.69 -42.94
C MET A 42 9.70 52.87 -42.35
N HIS A 43 9.04 53.99 -42.63
CA HIS A 43 7.65 54.23 -42.22
C HIS A 43 6.69 53.26 -42.93
N GLU A 44 6.81 53.08 -44.24
CA GLU A 44 5.99 52.15 -45.01
C GLU A 44 6.11 50.70 -44.51
N LEU A 45 7.33 50.26 -44.19
CA LEU A 45 7.59 48.93 -43.60
C LEU A 45 6.95 48.80 -42.22
N SER A 46 7.12 49.81 -41.37
CA SER A 46 6.57 49.82 -40.01
C SER A 46 5.04 49.81 -40.01
N ASP A 47 4.42 50.57 -40.90
CA ASP A 47 2.98 50.66 -41.07
C ASP A 47 2.41 49.33 -41.57
N THR A 48 3.11 48.67 -42.50
CA THR A 48 2.72 47.33 -42.98
C THR A 48 2.74 46.30 -41.85
N ILE A 49 3.79 46.32 -41.01
CA ILE A 49 3.89 45.44 -39.83
C ILE A 49 2.77 45.73 -38.83
N ALA A 50 2.49 47.01 -38.56
CA ALA A 50 1.42 47.41 -37.66
C ALA A 50 0.04 46.95 -38.17
N PHE A 51 -0.20 47.07 -39.48
CA PHE A 51 -1.43 46.61 -40.12
C PHE A 51 -1.60 45.09 -39.96
N VAL A 52 -0.58 44.30 -40.29
CA VAL A 52 -0.63 42.83 -40.14
C VAL A 52 -0.84 42.42 -38.68
N LYS A 53 -0.14 43.07 -37.73
CA LYS A 53 -0.29 42.78 -36.30
C LYS A 53 -1.70 43.11 -35.78
N SER A 54 -2.32 44.19 -36.26
CA SER A 54 -3.67 44.56 -35.83
C SER A 54 -4.76 43.62 -36.37
N ALA A 55 -4.54 43.00 -37.53
CA ALA A 55 -5.43 41.96 -38.07
C ALA A 55 -5.33 40.61 -37.33
N ALA A 56 -4.26 40.39 -36.55
CA ALA A 56 -3.93 39.10 -35.96
C ALA A 56 -4.45 38.90 -34.52
N HIS A 57 -5.64 39.40 -34.19
CA HIS A 57 -6.34 38.95 -32.97
C HIS A 57 -6.86 37.52 -33.13
N ILE A 58 -5.93 36.56 -33.16
CA ILE A 58 -6.23 35.14 -33.22
C ILE A 58 -6.35 34.64 -31.77
N GLN A 59 -7.59 34.49 -31.31
CA GLN A 59 -7.85 33.75 -30.08
C GLN A 59 -7.88 32.26 -30.40
N ALA A 60 -7.30 31.45 -29.51
CA ALA A 60 -7.44 30.01 -29.61
C ALA A 60 -8.92 29.63 -29.51
N PRO A 61 -9.39 28.60 -30.24
CA PRO A 61 -10.74 28.08 -30.08
C PRO A 61 -11.02 27.72 -28.61
N PRO A 62 -12.27 27.85 -28.14
CA PRO A 62 -12.63 27.40 -26.81
C PRO A 62 -12.23 25.93 -26.65
N HIS A 63 -11.70 25.59 -25.47
CA HIS A 63 -11.28 24.23 -25.09
C HIS A 63 -10.02 23.66 -25.77
N PHE A 64 -9.30 24.45 -26.58
CA PHE A 64 -8.05 24.02 -27.24
C PHE A 64 -7.05 23.37 -26.27
N GLU A 65 -6.77 24.02 -25.14
CA GLU A 65 -5.85 23.50 -24.12
C GLU A 65 -6.29 22.11 -23.62
N SER A 66 -7.56 21.97 -23.23
CA SER A 66 -8.09 20.71 -22.70
C SER A 66 -8.04 19.58 -23.73
N GLU A 67 -8.22 19.91 -25.00
CA GLU A 67 -8.16 18.96 -26.11
C GLU A 67 -6.73 18.52 -26.42
N VAL A 68 -5.77 19.44 -26.38
CA VAL A 68 -4.34 19.13 -26.52
C VAL A 68 -3.89 18.24 -25.37
N MET A 69 -4.24 18.60 -24.13
CA MET A 69 -3.87 17.83 -22.94
C MET A 69 -4.42 16.39 -22.97
N LYS A 70 -5.60 16.17 -23.56
CA LYS A 70 -6.16 14.82 -23.75
C LYS A 70 -5.41 13.98 -24.78
N ARG A 71 -4.78 14.61 -25.77
CA ARG A 71 -4.02 13.93 -26.84
C ARG A 71 -2.57 13.66 -26.47
N LEU A 72 -2.09 14.22 -25.36
CA LEU A 72 -0.75 13.92 -24.86
C LEU A 72 -0.66 12.47 -24.35
N PRO A 73 0.43 11.75 -24.67
CA PRO A 73 0.64 10.41 -24.16
C PRO A 73 0.73 10.46 -22.63
N LYS A 74 -0.06 9.64 -21.94
CA LYS A 74 0.02 9.52 -20.48
C LYS A 74 1.40 9.04 -20.08
N GLU A 75 2.03 9.77 -19.16
CA GLU A 75 3.30 9.35 -18.58
C GLU A 75 3.16 7.94 -18.01
N ARG A 76 4.13 7.07 -18.32
CA ARG A 76 4.08 5.65 -17.97
C ARG A 76 4.18 5.56 -16.43
N ASN A 77 3.06 5.30 -15.77
CA ASN A 77 2.94 5.12 -14.31
C ASN A 77 3.63 3.85 -13.78
N ARG A 78 4.87 3.58 -14.19
CA ARG A 78 5.70 2.48 -13.68
C ARG A 78 6.16 2.70 -12.23
N VAL A 79 5.90 3.88 -11.67
CA VAL A 79 6.33 4.28 -10.33
C VAL A 79 5.26 4.15 -9.24
N GLY A 80 4.05 3.66 -9.54
CA GLY A 80 2.92 3.65 -8.58
C GLY A 80 3.22 2.91 -7.28
N VAL A 81 3.63 1.63 -7.38
CA VAL A 81 3.90 0.79 -6.19
C VAL A 81 5.14 1.29 -5.45
N GLN A 82 6.24 1.59 -6.17
CA GLN A 82 7.47 2.09 -5.56
C GLN A 82 7.28 3.45 -4.85
N ARG A 83 6.46 4.34 -5.42
CA ARG A 83 6.13 5.64 -4.84
C ARG A 83 5.21 5.50 -3.63
N TRP A 84 4.33 4.50 -3.61
CA TRP A 84 3.48 4.20 -2.46
C TRP A 84 4.29 3.72 -1.24
N PHE A 85 5.22 2.78 -1.43
CA PHE A 85 6.14 2.34 -0.37
C PHE A 85 6.99 3.50 0.17
N ARG A 86 7.47 4.41 -0.70
CA ARG A 86 8.22 5.61 -0.26
C ARG A 86 7.35 6.64 0.45
N ARG A 87 6.06 6.71 0.14
CA ARG A 87 5.14 7.69 0.75
C ARG A 87 4.67 7.26 2.14
N HIS A 88 4.67 5.96 2.44
CA HIS A 88 4.18 5.42 3.71
C HIS A 88 5.18 4.49 4.40
N PRO A 89 6.40 4.96 4.75
CA PRO A 89 7.43 4.11 5.36
C PRO A 89 7.00 3.51 6.71
N ILE A 90 6.15 4.21 7.47
CA ILE A 90 5.64 3.74 8.77
C ILE A 90 4.74 2.51 8.60
N LEU A 91 3.81 2.52 7.63
CA LEU A 91 2.90 1.37 7.40
C LEU A 91 3.68 0.11 6.98
N VAL A 92 4.75 0.30 6.21
CA VAL A 92 5.64 -0.79 5.78
C VAL A 92 6.40 -1.35 6.98
N ALA A 93 6.95 -0.48 7.83
CA ALA A 93 7.64 -0.91 9.06
C ALA A 93 6.70 -1.68 10.00
N VAL A 94 5.46 -1.20 10.17
CA VAL A 94 4.43 -1.88 10.98
C VAL A 94 4.11 -3.26 10.41
N ALA A 95 3.89 -3.38 9.08
CA ALA A 95 3.60 -4.66 8.45
C ALA A 95 4.76 -5.66 8.60
N VAL A 96 6.00 -5.20 8.45
CA VAL A 96 7.20 -6.03 8.62
C VAL A 96 7.38 -6.46 10.09
N PHE A 97 7.10 -5.55 11.04
CA PHE A 97 7.12 -5.86 12.47
C PHE A 97 6.11 -6.96 12.81
N PHE A 98 4.86 -6.84 12.37
CA PHE A 98 3.84 -7.86 12.60
C PHE A 98 4.18 -9.19 11.91
N LEU A 99 4.79 -9.14 10.72
CA LEU A 99 5.26 -10.34 10.05
C LEU A 99 6.31 -11.08 10.90
N PHE A 100 7.32 -10.38 11.42
CA PHE A 100 8.31 -11.00 12.30
C PHE A 100 7.73 -11.43 13.64
N MET A 101 6.82 -10.64 14.21
CA MET A 101 6.14 -10.97 15.46
C MET A 101 5.31 -12.25 15.31
N SER A 102 4.57 -12.39 14.21
CA SER A 102 3.78 -13.59 13.92
C SER A 102 4.66 -14.84 13.78
N ALA A 103 5.82 -14.72 13.12
CA ALA A 103 6.79 -15.81 13.03
C ALA A 103 7.33 -16.23 14.41
N SER A 104 7.57 -15.26 15.30
CA SER A 104 8.03 -15.53 16.67
C SER A 104 6.97 -16.31 17.48
N VAL A 105 5.70 -15.93 17.35
CA VAL A 105 4.60 -16.59 18.06
C VAL A 105 4.44 -18.04 17.60
N ILE A 106 4.50 -18.30 16.29
CA ILE A 106 4.43 -19.66 15.73
C ILE A 106 5.62 -20.52 16.23
N SER A 107 6.81 -19.92 16.38
CA SER A 107 7.98 -20.66 16.87
C SER A 107 7.92 -21.04 18.36
N SER A 108 7.01 -20.44 19.13
CA SER A 108 6.86 -20.67 20.57
C SER A 108 5.71 -21.62 20.91
N TYR A 109 5.20 -22.38 19.93
CA TYR A 109 4.15 -23.38 20.17
C TYR A 109 4.64 -24.42 21.20
N PRO A 110 3.91 -24.64 22.31
CA PRO A 110 4.31 -25.59 23.35
C PRO A 110 4.25 -27.04 22.84
N ASP A 111 5.16 -27.90 23.33
CA ASP A 111 5.28 -29.30 22.91
C ASP A 111 4.09 -30.17 23.36
N ASP A 112 3.60 -31.03 22.46
CA ASP A 112 2.44 -31.92 22.60
C ASP A 112 2.71 -33.14 23.52
N GLU A 113 3.10 -32.94 24.79
CA GLU A 113 3.28 -34.07 25.72
C GLU A 113 1.93 -34.65 26.18
N PHE A 114 1.80 -35.98 26.11
CA PHE A 114 0.61 -36.72 26.56
C PHE A 114 0.53 -36.74 28.09
N ALA A 115 -0.62 -36.37 28.64
CA ALA A 115 -0.88 -36.42 30.08
C ALA A 115 -2.31 -36.89 30.37
N VAL A 116 -2.46 -37.69 31.43
CA VAL A 116 -3.77 -38.20 31.89
C VAL A 116 -3.89 -38.09 33.40
N THR A 117 -5.09 -37.78 33.88
CA THR A 117 -5.41 -37.83 35.31
C THR A 117 -5.18 -39.24 35.85
N ASN A 118 -4.41 -39.35 36.93
CA ASN A 118 -4.14 -40.65 37.55
C ASN A 118 -5.35 -41.11 38.37
N GLN A 119 -6.17 -41.97 37.77
CA GLN A 119 -7.30 -42.62 38.43
C GLN A 119 -7.14 -44.15 38.44
N PRO A 120 -7.66 -44.83 39.48
CA PRO A 120 -7.70 -46.29 39.49
C PRO A 120 -8.51 -46.79 38.31
N ASN A 121 -8.15 -47.96 37.77
CA ASN A 121 -8.90 -48.67 36.72
C ASN A 121 -8.86 -48.03 35.31
N LEU A 122 -7.96 -47.07 35.06
CA LEU A 122 -7.66 -46.59 33.71
C LEU A 122 -6.57 -47.45 33.05
N VAL A 123 -6.81 -47.89 31.82
CA VAL A 123 -5.81 -48.58 31.01
C VAL A 123 -5.28 -47.61 29.96
N VAL A 124 -3.97 -47.34 30.00
CA VAL A 124 -3.31 -46.47 29.02
C VAL A 124 -2.65 -47.35 27.96
N ASP A 125 -3.09 -47.23 26.71
CA ASP A 125 -2.49 -47.90 25.56
C ASP A 125 -1.92 -46.85 24.59
N GLY A 126 -0.62 -46.60 24.69
CA GLY A 126 0.05 -45.55 23.90
C GLY A 126 -0.46 -44.15 24.24
N LYS A 127 -1.21 -43.55 23.32
CA LYS A 127 -1.86 -42.23 23.47
C LYS A 127 -3.37 -42.32 23.70
N THR A 128 -3.91 -43.53 23.89
CA THR A 128 -5.34 -43.75 24.09
C THR A 128 -5.61 -44.21 25.52
N VAL A 129 -6.49 -43.51 26.21
CA VAL A 129 -6.96 -43.82 27.56
C VAL A 129 -8.25 -44.62 27.45
N ILE A 130 -8.27 -45.83 28.01
CA ILE A 130 -9.39 -46.75 27.89
C ILE A 130 -10.05 -46.95 29.26
N VAL A 131 -11.36 -46.72 29.31
CA VAL A 131 -12.22 -47.13 30.43
C VAL A 131 -12.83 -48.49 30.07
N PRO A 132 -12.39 -49.60 30.71
CA PRO A 132 -12.83 -50.95 30.37
C PRO A 132 -14.30 -51.19 30.73
N GLU A 133 -14.90 -52.19 30.08
CA GLU A 133 -16.31 -52.59 30.31
C GLU A 133 -16.51 -53.16 31.72
N GLY A 134 -17.57 -52.75 32.41
CA GLY A 134 -17.94 -53.27 33.73
C GLY A 134 -17.23 -52.59 34.92
N GLU A 135 -16.39 -51.59 34.66
CA GLU A 135 -15.76 -50.77 35.70
C GLU A 135 -16.38 -49.38 35.77
N ILE A 136 -16.49 -48.85 37.00
CA ILE A 136 -17.00 -47.50 37.28
C ILE A 136 -15.82 -46.67 37.78
N VAL A 137 -15.39 -45.69 36.97
CA VAL A 137 -14.34 -44.74 37.36
C VAL A 137 -15.02 -43.56 38.06
N LYS A 138 -14.58 -43.23 39.28
CA LYS A 138 -15.19 -42.17 40.11
C LYS A 138 -14.29 -40.95 40.18
N GLY A 139 -14.79 -39.84 39.64
CA GLY A 139 -14.11 -38.55 39.59
C GLY A 139 -13.74 -38.12 38.18
N ASP A 140 -13.26 -36.90 38.04
CA ASP A 140 -13.05 -36.27 36.74
C ASP A 140 -11.83 -36.82 35.99
N ILE A 141 -12.00 -37.09 34.70
CA ILE A 141 -10.95 -37.60 33.81
C ILE A 141 -10.53 -36.48 32.88
N VAL A 142 -9.25 -36.12 32.90
CA VAL A 142 -8.66 -35.15 31.98
C VAL A 142 -7.60 -35.88 31.16
N VAL A 143 -7.74 -35.83 29.84
CA VAL A 143 -6.77 -36.39 28.89
C VAL A 143 -6.23 -35.25 28.03
N LYS A 144 -4.90 -35.14 27.93
CA LYS A 144 -4.19 -34.15 27.11
C LYS A 144 -3.38 -34.83 26.04
N ASN A 145 -3.46 -34.32 24.80
CA ASN A 145 -2.70 -34.80 23.64
C ASN A 145 -2.86 -36.32 23.39
N GLY A 146 -4.08 -36.83 23.60
CA GLY A 146 -4.42 -38.24 23.46
C GLY A 146 -5.92 -38.51 23.49
N ASP A 147 -6.31 -39.67 22.99
CA ASP A 147 -7.71 -40.04 22.78
C ASP A 147 -8.29 -40.73 24.01
N ILE A 148 -9.60 -40.65 24.20
CA ILE A 148 -10.28 -41.41 25.25
C ILE A 148 -11.33 -42.35 24.66
N LEU A 149 -11.28 -43.63 25.04
CA LEU A 149 -12.24 -44.65 24.64
C LEU A 149 -13.00 -45.15 25.86
N ILE A 150 -14.27 -44.74 25.98
CA ILE A 150 -15.13 -45.14 27.09
C ILE A 150 -15.99 -46.33 26.68
N LYS A 151 -15.74 -47.48 27.31
CA LYS A 151 -16.58 -48.67 27.16
C LYS A 151 -17.39 -49.01 28.42
N GLY A 152 -16.94 -48.53 29.58
CA GLY A 152 -17.60 -48.65 30.89
C GLY A 152 -18.43 -47.42 31.30
N GLU A 153 -18.43 -47.12 32.60
CA GLU A 153 -19.17 -46.00 33.20
C GLU A 153 -18.22 -45.04 33.91
N VAL A 154 -18.45 -43.73 33.72
CA VAL A 154 -17.68 -42.66 34.38
C VAL A 154 -18.64 -41.84 35.24
N ASP A 155 -18.36 -41.82 36.54
CA ASP A 155 -19.07 -41.03 37.54
C ASP A 155 -18.31 -39.73 37.81
N GLY A 156 -18.38 -38.79 36.87
CA GLY A 156 -17.61 -37.54 36.85
C GLY A 156 -17.60 -36.88 35.48
N ASN A 157 -16.89 -35.77 35.37
CA ASN A 157 -16.73 -35.03 34.11
C ASN A 157 -15.57 -35.61 33.28
N VAL A 158 -15.69 -35.53 31.96
CA VAL A 158 -14.65 -35.95 31.02
C VAL A 158 -14.23 -34.75 30.19
N THR A 159 -12.96 -34.38 30.31
CA THR A 159 -12.35 -33.29 29.53
C THR A 159 -11.24 -33.84 28.65
N VAL A 160 -11.37 -33.67 27.34
CA VAL A 160 -10.37 -34.09 26.36
C VAL A 160 -9.75 -32.84 25.75
N ILE A 161 -8.43 -32.70 25.86
CA ILE A 161 -7.65 -31.57 25.33
C ILE A 161 -6.76 -32.11 24.21
N ASN A 162 -6.92 -31.62 22.97
CA ASN A 162 -6.20 -32.11 21.78
C ASN A 162 -6.28 -33.64 21.58
N GLY A 163 -7.49 -34.18 21.54
CA GLY A 163 -7.71 -35.61 21.34
C GLY A 163 -9.15 -35.89 20.96
N GLU A 164 -9.42 -37.12 20.54
CA GLU A 164 -10.76 -37.54 20.14
C GLU A 164 -11.46 -38.31 21.26
N TYR A 165 -12.72 -37.97 21.52
CA TYR A 165 -13.60 -38.75 22.38
C TYR A 165 -14.29 -39.85 21.59
N MET A 166 -14.16 -41.09 22.04
CA MET A 166 -14.77 -42.27 21.42
C MET A 166 -15.61 -43.04 22.45
N ALA A 167 -16.88 -43.31 22.13
CA ALA A 167 -17.75 -44.13 22.96
C ALA A 167 -18.66 -45.04 22.11
N SER A 168 -18.73 -46.32 22.48
CA SER A 168 -19.63 -47.29 21.83
C SER A 168 -20.86 -47.64 22.69
N THR A 169 -20.74 -47.58 24.02
CA THR A 169 -21.80 -47.94 25.00
C THR A 169 -21.64 -47.21 26.35
N ALA A 170 -21.07 -46.00 26.34
CA ALA A 170 -20.67 -45.30 27.56
C ALA A 170 -21.85 -44.69 28.34
N VAL A 171 -21.75 -44.71 29.67
CA VAL A 171 -22.59 -43.94 30.58
C VAL A 171 -21.68 -42.94 31.30
N VAL A 172 -21.86 -41.65 31.02
CA VAL A 172 -21.14 -40.55 31.70
C VAL A 172 -22.18 -39.78 32.50
N THR A 173 -22.02 -39.68 33.82
CA THR A 173 -22.97 -38.97 34.69
C THR A 173 -22.76 -37.45 34.66
N GLY A 174 -21.54 -37.01 34.33
CA GLY A 174 -21.14 -35.60 34.24
C GLY A 174 -21.14 -35.03 32.82
N GLU A 175 -20.49 -33.88 32.67
CA GLU A 175 -20.36 -33.16 31.39
C GLU A 175 -19.15 -33.66 30.59
N ILE A 176 -19.31 -33.68 29.26
CA ILE A 176 -18.25 -34.05 28.32
C ILE A 176 -17.81 -32.78 27.60
N GLU A 177 -16.56 -32.39 27.80
CA GLU A 177 -15.94 -31.24 27.14
C GLU A 177 -14.78 -31.69 26.25
N GLU A 178 -14.85 -31.32 24.96
CA GLU A 178 -13.76 -31.44 24.01
C GLU A 178 -13.17 -30.05 23.76
N ILE A 179 -11.91 -29.89 24.12
CA ILE A 179 -11.18 -28.63 24.03
C ILE A 179 -10.05 -28.80 23.02
N ASP A 180 -10.06 -27.98 21.99
CA ASP A 180 -8.94 -27.85 21.07
C ASP A 180 -7.99 -26.77 21.62
N GLU A 181 -6.79 -27.18 22.07
CA GLU A 181 -5.77 -26.30 22.66
C GLU A 181 -5.38 -25.19 21.70
N THR A 182 -5.52 -25.41 20.39
CA THR A 182 -5.28 -24.39 19.38
C THR A 182 -6.19 -23.18 19.55
N PHE A 183 -7.42 -23.37 20.03
CA PHE A 183 -8.39 -22.30 20.25
C PHE A 183 -8.22 -21.64 21.63
N GLU A 184 -7.90 -22.43 22.65
CA GLU A 184 -7.71 -21.94 24.01
C GLU A 184 -6.43 -21.11 24.16
N TRP A 185 -5.32 -21.56 23.56
CA TRP A 185 -4.06 -20.80 23.48
C TRP A 185 -4.23 -19.51 22.67
N LEU A 186 -4.91 -19.57 21.51
CA LEU A 186 -5.15 -18.40 20.67
C LEU A 186 -6.00 -17.36 21.43
N TRP A 187 -7.03 -17.79 22.15
CA TRP A 187 -7.87 -16.90 22.95
C TRP A 187 -7.12 -16.28 24.13
N TYR A 188 -6.28 -17.07 24.83
CA TYR A 188 -5.43 -16.57 25.90
C TYR A 188 -4.45 -15.50 25.41
N GLU A 189 -3.78 -15.74 24.28
CA GLU A 189 -2.81 -14.80 23.71
C GLU A 189 -3.47 -13.52 23.19
N ILE A 190 -4.65 -13.61 22.58
CA ILE A 190 -5.44 -12.43 22.18
C ILE A 190 -5.80 -11.58 23.41
N LYS A 191 -6.18 -12.22 24.51
CA LYS A 191 -6.56 -11.53 25.75
C LYS A 191 -5.35 -10.92 26.47
N SER A 192 -4.23 -11.64 26.52
CA SER A 192 -2.99 -11.18 27.15
C SER A 192 -2.39 -9.98 26.41
N MET A 193 -2.43 -10.01 25.06
CA MET A 193 -2.04 -8.87 24.24
C MET A 193 -2.95 -7.65 24.51
N GLY A 194 -4.27 -7.86 24.60
CA GLY A 194 -5.22 -6.79 24.87
C GLY A 194 -5.03 -6.11 26.24
N SER A 195 -4.78 -6.89 27.30
CA SER A 195 -4.54 -6.34 28.65
C SER A 195 -3.23 -5.56 28.73
N ASN A 196 -2.15 -6.10 28.13
CA ASN A 196 -0.84 -5.45 28.13
C ASN A 196 -0.83 -4.14 27.34
N PHE A 197 -1.65 -4.03 26.29
CA PHE A 197 -1.84 -2.77 25.58
C PHE A 197 -2.59 -1.71 26.41
N MET A 198 -3.51 -2.13 27.30
CA MET A 198 -4.24 -1.19 28.16
C MET A 198 -3.34 -0.61 29.26
N GLU A 199 -2.46 -1.41 29.85
CA GLU A 199 -1.47 -0.96 30.84
C GLU A 199 -0.37 -0.04 30.26
N LEU A 200 -0.15 -0.06 28.94
CA LEU A 200 0.83 0.82 28.27
C LEU A 200 0.28 2.21 27.91
N PHE A 201 -1.04 2.42 28.01
CA PHE A 201 -1.71 3.70 27.68
C PHE A 201 -2.31 4.41 28.92
N GLU A 202 -2.08 3.87 30.12
CA GLU A 202 -2.30 4.52 31.42
C GLU A 202 -0.96 5.00 32.02
#